data_AF-A0A8T7BFT1-F1
#
_entry.id   AF-A0A8T7BFT1-F1
#
_cell.length_a   1.000
_cell.length_b   1.000
_cell.length_c   1.000
_cell.angle_alpha   90.00
_cell.angle_beta   90.00
_cell.angle_gamma   90.00
#
_symmetry.space_group_name_H-M   'P 1'
#
loop_
_entity.id
_entity.type
_entity.pdbx_description
1 polymer ?
#
loop_
_entity_poly.entity_id
_entity_poly.type
_entity_poly.pdbx_seq_one_letter_code
_entity_poly.pdbx_strand_id
1 'polypeptide(L)'
;MRKKILEILPDLRRFAFALTGTQHDADDLLQSTIERVLDKGVPAGVELPRWAFRVCRNLWIDETRKRRVRLTEDLDDLQDISHATDVNESEEQAFHRITLDQINDAMNLLPEAQRSTLSMLVLGGMAYADIAETLEIPVGTVMSRVARARRTLADQFPDALDNAGARNNGGGDHGLH
;
A
#
# COMPACT_ATOMS: atom_id res chain seq x y z
N MET A 1 -15.96 -21.21 -2.56
CA MET A 1 -16.00 -19.75 -2.29
C MET A 1 -15.47 -19.42 -0.89
N ARG A 2 -16.20 -19.73 0.21
CA ARG A 2 -15.77 -19.40 1.59
C ARG A 2 -14.35 -19.82 1.97
N LYS A 3 -13.92 -21.05 1.63
CA LYS A 3 -12.54 -21.52 1.87
C LYS A 3 -11.48 -20.64 1.17
N LYS A 4 -11.70 -20.32 -0.11
CA LYS A 4 -10.79 -19.44 -0.88
C LYS A 4 -10.73 -18.02 -0.31
N ILE A 5 -11.82 -17.53 0.29
CA ILE A 5 -11.83 -16.23 0.98
C ILE A 5 -10.92 -16.26 2.22
N LEU A 6 -10.97 -17.34 3.00
CA LEU A 6 -10.09 -17.50 4.17
C LEU A 6 -8.61 -17.56 3.77
N GLU A 7 -8.30 -18.16 2.62
CA GLU A 7 -6.93 -18.25 2.09
C GLU A 7 -6.35 -16.86 1.73
N ILE A 8 -7.15 -15.94 1.19
CA ILE A 8 -6.67 -14.60 0.80
C ILE A 8 -6.74 -13.55 1.93
N LEU A 9 -7.42 -13.89 3.03
CA LEU A 9 -7.78 -12.93 4.08
C LEU A 9 -6.57 -12.24 4.73
N PRO A 10 -5.46 -12.95 5.05
CA PRO A 10 -4.26 -12.31 5.62
C PRO A 10 -3.66 -11.26 4.67
N ASP A 11 -3.59 -11.57 3.39
CA ASP A 11 -2.99 -10.69 2.37
C ASP A 11 -3.88 -9.47 2.12
N LEU A 12 -5.20 -9.70 2.08
CA LEU A 12 -6.19 -8.65 1.92
C LEU A 12 -6.23 -7.71 3.14
N ARG A 13 -6.05 -8.23 4.36
CA ARG A 13 -5.95 -7.42 5.59
C ARG A 13 -4.70 -6.54 5.57
N ARG A 14 -3.54 -7.08 5.19
CA ARG A 14 -2.30 -6.30 5.04
C ARG A 14 -2.45 -5.24 3.95
N PHE A 15 -3.14 -5.58 2.86
CA PHE A 15 -3.45 -4.62 1.80
C PHE A 15 -4.35 -3.49 2.28
N ALA A 16 -5.44 -3.79 2.99
CA ALA A 16 -6.32 -2.79 3.58
C ALA A 16 -5.55 -1.86 4.52
N PHE A 17 -4.73 -2.41 5.42
CA PHE A 17 -3.85 -1.64 6.30
C PHE A 17 -2.90 -0.72 5.53
N ALA A 18 -2.27 -1.24 4.47
CA ALA A 18 -1.39 -0.45 3.62
C ALA A 18 -2.12 0.65 2.82
N LEU A 19 -3.46 0.63 2.72
CA LEU A 19 -4.24 1.70 2.12
C LEU A 19 -4.67 2.75 3.15
N THR A 20 -5.14 2.30 4.30
CA THR A 20 -5.80 3.13 5.33
C THR A 20 -4.82 3.76 6.31
N GLY A 21 -3.69 3.10 6.57
CA GLY A 21 -2.69 3.54 7.54
C GLY A 21 -3.08 3.29 9.01
N THR A 22 -4.27 2.75 9.29
CA THR A 22 -4.72 2.44 10.67
C THR A 22 -5.41 1.09 10.75
N GLN A 23 -5.31 0.43 11.90
CA GLN A 23 -5.90 -0.89 12.13
C GLN A 23 -7.43 -0.85 12.10
N HIS A 24 -8.03 0.19 12.69
CA HIS A 24 -9.48 0.38 12.72
C HIS A 24 -10.07 0.49 11.31
N ASP A 25 -9.59 1.46 10.53
CA ASP A 25 -10.09 1.66 9.16
C ASP A 25 -9.77 0.45 8.26
N ALA A 26 -8.66 -0.25 8.51
CA ALA A 26 -8.32 -1.47 7.77
C ALA A 26 -9.31 -2.61 8.02
N ASP A 27 -9.69 -2.84 9.27
CA ASP A 27 -10.63 -3.90 9.64
C ASP A 27 -12.05 -3.58 9.11
N ASP A 28 -12.48 -2.31 9.17
CA ASP A 28 -13.75 -1.85 8.58
C ASP A 28 -13.78 -2.01 7.05
N LEU A 29 -12.69 -1.60 6.38
CA LEU A 29 -12.55 -1.75 4.93
C LEU A 29 -12.52 -3.22 4.52
N LEU A 30 -11.83 -4.07 5.29
CA LEU A 30 -11.80 -5.51 5.06
C LEU A 30 -13.19 -6.13 5.20
N GLN A 31 -13.91 -5.80 6.27
CA GLN A 31 -15.29 -6.28 6.48
C GLN A 31 -16.17 -5.91 5.30
N SER A 32 -16.21 -4.62 4.93
CA SER A 32 -17.00 -4.12 3.80
C SER A 32 -16.64 -4.81 2.47
N THR A 33 -15.36 -5.12 2.28
CA THR A 33 -14.87 -5.85 1.11
C THR A 33 -15.43 -7.27 1.09
N ILE A 34 -15.33 -8.01 2.19
CA ILE A 34 -15.80 -9.39 2.28
C ILE A 34 -17.31 -9.48 2.12
N GLU A 35 -18.06 -8.58 2.75
CA GLU A 35 -19.52 -8.47 2.57
C GLU A 35 -19.87 -8.28 1.09
N ARG A 36 -19.22 -7.33 0.41
CA ARG A 36 -19.47 -7.06 -1.00
C ARG A 36 -19.12 -8.23 -1.92
N VAL A 37 -18.02 -8.93 -1.64
CA VAL A 37 -17.59 -10.10 -2.42
C VAL A 37 -18.54 -11.29 -2.20
N LEU A 38 -19.05 -11.47 -0.98
CA LEU A 38 -20.03 -12.52 -0.67
C LEU A 38 -21.41 -12.24 -1.27
N ASP A 39 -21.85 -10.99 -1.26
CA ASP A 39 -23.14 -10.54 -1.80
C ASP A 39 -23.18 -10.58 -3.34
N LYS A 40 -22.18 -9.96 -3.99
CA LYS A 40 -22.15 -9.86 -5.46
C LYS A 40 -21.49 -11.04 -6.16
N GLY A 41 -20.76 -11.86 -5.43
CA GLY A 41 -19.94 -12.93 -6.00
C GLY A 41 -18.75 -12.40 -6.82
N VAL A 42 -18.17 -13.31 -7.62
CA VAL A 42 -17.05 -13.02 -8.52
C VAL A 42 -17.55 -13.11 -9.96
N PRO A 43 -17.26 -12.11 -10.82
CA PRO A 43 -17.59 -12.19 -12.24
C PRO A 43 -16.98 -13.43 -12.90
N ALA A 44 -17.66 -13.96 -13.92
CA ALA A 44 -17.17 -15.12 -14.68
C ALA A 44 -15.81 -14.79 -15.33
N GLY A 45 -14.86 -15.71 -15.23
CA GLY A 45 -13.51 -15.55 -15.80
C GLY A 45 -12.56 -14.67 -14.98
N VAL A 46 -13.00 -14.12 -13.84
CA VAL A 46 -12.13 -13.35 -12.94
C VAL A 46 -11.76 -14.21 -11.73
N GLU A 47 -10.48 -14.21 -11.37
CA GLU A 47 -10.01 -14.89 -10.17
C GLU A 47 -10.42 -14.14 -8.89
N LEU A 48 -10.81 -14.89 -7.86
CA LEU A 48 -11.30 -14.33 -6.59
C LEU A 48 -10.31 -13.33 -5.95
N PRO A 49 -8.99 -13.62 -5.82
CA PRO A 49 -8.06 -12.65 -5.27
C PRO A 49 -8.10 -11.34 -6.05
N ARG A 50 -7.99 -11.40 -7.38
CA ARG A 50 -8.01 -10.23 -8.26
C ARG A 50 -9.25 -9.36 -8.03
N TRP A 51 -10.41 -10.01 -7.96
CA TRP A 51 -11.66 -9.32 -7.68
C TRP A 51 -11.71 -8.70 -6.28
N ALA A 52 -11.29 -9.43 -5.25
CA ALA A 52 -11.31 -8.93 -3.87
C ALA A 52 -10.41 -7.70 -3.67
N PHE A 53 -9.19 -7.71 -4.23
CA PHE A 53 -8.27 -6.56 -4.19
C PHE A 53 -8.84 -5.36 -4.95
N ARG A 54 -9.51 -5.59 -6.09
CA ARG A 54 -10.22 -4.52 -6.82
C ARG A 54 -11.36 -3.92 -6.00
N VAL A 55 -12.20 -4.76 -5.40
CA VAL A 55 -13.32 -4.31 -4.56
C VAL A 55 -12.80 -3.50 -3.38
N CYS A 56 -11.79 -4.00 -2.67
CA CYS A 56 -11.16 -3.32 -1.54
C CYS A 56 -10.64 -1.93 -1.93
N ARG A 57 -9.88 -1.84 -3.04
CA ARG A 57 -9.37 -0.57 -3.55
C ARG A 57 -10.50 0.40 -3.90
N ASN A 58 -11.55 -0.07 -4.56
CA ASN A 58 -12.64 0.80 -4.99
C ASN A 58 -13.43 1.35 -3.79
N LEU A 59 -13.70 0.51 -2.79
CA LEU A 59 -14.35 0.94 -1.55
C LEU A 59 -13.51 2.01 -0.83
N TRP A 60 -12.18 1.86 -0.80
CA TRP A 60 -11.30 2.87 -0.23
C TRP A 60 -11.30 4.19 -1.00
N ILE A 61 -11.23 4.14 -2.34
CA ILE A 61 -11.32 5.34 -3.18
C ILE A 61 -12.64 6.08 -2.96
N ASP A 62 -13.74 5.34 -2.87
CA ASP A 62 -15.05 5.93 -2.63
C ASP A 62 -15.11 6.57 -1.24
N GLU A 63 -14.54 5.93 -0.21
CA GLU A 63 -14.49 6.47 1.14
C GLU A 63 -13.60 7.72 1.25
N THR A 64 -12.41 7.70 0.66
CA THR A 64 -11.51 8.87 0.68
C THR A 64 -12.10 10.06 -0.07
N ARG A 65 -12.79 9.82 -1.20
CA ARG A 65 -13.53 10.86 -1.91
C ARG A 65 -14.64 11.45 -1.05
N LYS A 66 -15.44 10.61 -0.36
CA LYS A 66 -16.49 11.08 0.55
C LYS A 66 -15.93 11.89 1.71
N ARG A 67 -14.83 11.43 2.34
CA ARG A 67 -14.13 12.17 3.41
C ARG A 67 -13.67 13.53 2.90
N ARG A 68 -13.07 13.60 1.70
CA ARG A 68 -12.65 14.87 1.10
C ARG A 68 -13.82 15.81 0.84
N VAL A 69 -14.95 15.31 0.32
CA VAL A 69 -16.14 16.15 0.08
C VAL A 69 -16.71 16.69 1.38
N ARG A 70 -16.84 15.85 2.43
CA ARG A 70 -17.29 16.30 3.76
C ARG A 70 -16.37 17.37 4.35
N LEU A 71 -15.06 17.20 4.25
CA LEU A 71 -14.12 18.23 4.66
C LEU A 71 -14.31 19.53 3.87
N THR A 72 -14.54 19.46 2.56
CA THR A 72 -14.79 20.66 1.75
C THR A 72 -16.13 21.33 2.10
N GLU A 73 -17.18 20.55 2.41
CA GLU A 73 -18.50 21.05 2.84
C GLU A 73 -18.42 21.68 4.24
N ASP A 74 -17.67 21.10 5.17
CA ASP A 74 -17.45 21.64 6.52
C ASP A 74 -16.53 22.89 6.51
N LEU A 75 -15.64 23.01 5.51
CA LEU A 75 -14.75 24.17 5.33
C LEU A 75 -15.45 25.39 4.70
N ASP A 76 -16.65 25.23 4.11
CA ASP A 76 -17.45 26.36 3.62
C ASP A 76 -18.16 27.13 4.76
N ASP A 77 -18.17 26.56 5.99
CA ASP A 77 -18.71 27.19 7.20
C ASP A 77 -17.64 27.69 8.20
N LEU A 78 -16.35 27.39 7.98
CA LEU A 78 -15.25 27.91 8.78
C LEU A 78 -14.00 28.17 7.92
N GLN A 79 -13.82 29.44 7.53
CA GLN A 79 -12.52 29.94 7.10
C GLN A 79 -11.50 29.85 8.24
N ASP A 80 -10.26 29.57 7.86
CA ASP A 80 -9.02 29.52 8.63
C ASP A 80 -8.77 28.30 9.52
N ILE A 81 -7.90 27.38 9.04
CA ILE A 81 -6.81 26.85 9.87
C ILE A 81 -5.56 26.60 9.01
N SER A 82 -4.49 27.32 9.35
CA SER A 82 -3.11 27.13 8.88
C SER A 82 -2.51 25.81 9.37
N HIS A 83 -1.84 25.06 8.49
CA HIS A 83 -0.98 23.95 8.91
C HIS A 83 0.35 24.47 9.47
N ALA A 84 0.51 24.40 10.79
CA ALA A 84 1.81 24.38 11.45
C ALA A 84 2.26 22.93 11.62
N THR A 85 3.47 22.61 11.14
CA THR A 85 4.17 21.36 11.46
C THR A 85 5.36 21.75 12.32
N ASP A 86 5.34 21.30 13.57
CA ASP A 86 6.45 21.40 14.51
C ASP A 86 7.10 20.02 14.58
N VAL A 87 8.36 19.91 14.17
CA VAL A 87 9.13 18.66 14.18
C VAL A 87 10.24 18.86 15.20
N ASN A 88 10.12 18.22 16.36
CA ASN A 88 11.17 18.18 17.36
C ASN A 88 12.21 17.12 16.98
N GLU A 89 13.46 17.58 16.85
CA GLU A 89 14.68 16.78 16.83
C GLU A 89 14.92 16.10 18.18
N SER A 90 15.31 14.84 18.13
CA SER A 90 16.35 14.32 19.01
C SER A 90 17.08 13.17 18.30
N GLU A 91 18.34 13.41 17.99
CA GLU A 91 19.30 12.40 17.55
C GLU A 91 19.67 11.52 18.76
N GLU A 92 19.55 10.20 18.62
CA GLU A 92 20.51 9.30 19.26
C GLU A 92 20.63 7.97 18.52
N GLN A 93 21.88 7.62 18.27
CA GLN A 93 22.40 6.49 17.51
C GLN A 93 21.70 5.15 17.83
N ALA A 94 20.83 4.70 16.94
CA ALA A 94 20.38 3.32 16.87
C ALA A 94 20.66 2.79 15.46
N PHE A 95 21.25 1.60 15.37
CA PHE A 95 21.17 0.82 14.13
C PHE A 95 19.69 0.75 13.71
N HIS A 96 19.31 1.52 12.69
CA HIS A 96 17.90 1.82 12.40
C HIS A 96 17.20 0.59 11.85
N ARG A 97 16.59 -0.21 12.74
CA ARG A 97 15.51 -1.10 12.31
C ARG A 97 14.36 -0.18 11.92
N ILE A 98 14.08 -0.10 10.62
CA ILE A 98 12.88 0.57 10.13
C ILE A 98 11.68 -0.03 10.87
N THR A 99 10.95 0.80 11.61
CA THR A 99 9.76 0.35 12.34
C THR A 99 8.58 0.18 11.39
N LEU A 100 7.58 -0.62 11.80
CA LEU A 100 6.35 -0.74 11.02
C LEU A 100 5.63 0.60 10.86
N ASP A 101 5.69 1.46 11.87
CA ASP A 101 5.10 2.79 11.85
C ASP A 101 5.81 3.68 10.81
N GLN A 102 7.15 3.64 10.75
CA GLN A 102 7.91 4.36 9.73
C GLN A 102 7.56 3.89 8.30
N ILE A 103 7.42 2.58 8.09
CA ILE A 103 6.97 2.03 6.79
C ILE A 103 5.57 2.53 6.47
N ASN A 104 4.67 2.54 7.45
CA ASN A 104 3.30 2.99 7.29
C ASN A 104 3.23 4.47 6.92
N ASP A 105 3.99 5.32 7.60
CA ASP A 105 4.09 6.75 7.31
C ASP A 105 4.64 6.99 5.90
N ALA A 106 5.70 6.28 5.52
CA ALA A 106 6.27 6.37 4.18
C ALA A 106 5.27 5.90 3.09
N MET A 107 4.48 4.86 3.36
CA MET A 107 3.40 4.42 2.46
C MET A 107 2.29 5.47 2.36
N ASN A 108 2.00 6.19 3.44
CA ASN A 108 1.00 7.26 3.48
C ASN A 108 1.41 8.50 2.65
N LEU A 109 2.71 8.71 2.41
CA LEU A 109 3.19 9.76 1.50
C LEU A 109 2.94 9.44 0.03
N LEU A 110 2.75 8.16 -0.32
CA LEU A 110 2.52 7.77 -1.70
C LEU A 110 1.14 8.25 -2.20
N PRO A 111 1.05 8.78 -3.43
CA PRO A 111 -0.24 8.97 -4.09
C PRO A 111 -1.01 7.66 -4.14
N GLU A 112 -2.33 7.70 -3.92
CA GLU A 112 -3.19 6.52 -3.79
C GLU A 112 -3.01 5.49 -4.92
N ALA A 113 -2.88 5.97 -6.16
CA ALA A 113 -2.64 5.10 -7.31
C ALA A 113 -1.30 4.36 -7.23
N GLN A 114 -0.26 4.98 -6.69
CA GLN A 114 1.05 4.35 -6.49
C GLN A 114 1.01 3.37 -5.32
N ARG A 115 0.43 3.80 -4.19
CA ARG A 115 0.25 2.99 -2.97
C ARG A 115 -0.48 1.69 -3.28
N SER A 116 -1.66 1.78 -3.89
CA SER A 116 -2.46 0.60 -4.28
C SER A 116 -1.70 -0.33 -5.23
N THR A 117 -1.02 0.22 -6.23
CA THR A 117 -0.25 -0.59 -7.19
C THR A 117 0.91 -1.33 -6.51
N LEU A 118 1.66 -0.65 -5.64
CA LEU A 118 2.79 -1.25 -4.92
C LEU A 118 2.31 -2.31 -3.92
N SER A 119 1.25 -2.03 -3.17
CA SER A 119 0.70 -2.97 -2.19
C SER A 119 0.12 -4.22 -2.85
N MET A 120 -0.51 -4.12 -4.02
CA MET A 120 -0.97 -5.30 -4.79
C MET A 120 0.20 -6.20 -5.21
N LEU A 121 1.32 -5.60 -5.61
CA LEU A 121 2.54 -6.34 -6.00
C LEU A 121 3.20 -7.01 -4.79
N VAL A 122 3.45 -6.25 -3.73
CA VAL A 122 4.28 -6.71 -2.59
C VAL A 122 3.48 -7.56 -1.60
N LEU A 123 2.25 -7.15 -1.28
CA LEU A 123 1.44 -7.81 -0.25
C LEU A 123 0.49 -8.84 -0.84
N GLY A 124 -0.04 -8.56 -2.03
CA GLY A 124 -0.91 -9.47 -2.77
C GLY A 124 -0.17 -10.47 -3.67
N GLY A 125 1.16 -10.35 -3.83
CA GLY A 125 1.97 -11.24 -4.66
C GLY A 125 1.58 -11.26 -6.13
N MET A 126 0.82 -10.26 -6.62
CA MET A 126 0.29 -10.25 -7.97
C MET A 126 1.37 -9.92 -9.00
N ALA A 127 1.33 -10.59 -10.16
CA ALA A 127 2.19 -10.24 -11.26
C ALA A 127 1.76 -8.89 -11.88
N TYR A 128 2.69 -8.20 -12.56
CA TYR A 128 2.40 -6.92 -13.22
C TYR A 128 1.20 -6.98 -14.18
N ALA A 129 1.04 -8.10 -14.90
CA ALA A 129 -0.10 -8.31 -15.80
C ALA A 129 -1.43 -8.42 -15.05
N ASP A 130 -1.45 -9.14 -13.92
CA ASP A 130 -2.65 -9.26 -13.09
C ASP A 130 -3.06 -7.92 -12.48
N ILE A 131 -2.09 -7.11 -12.05
CA ILE A 131 -2.33 -5.78 -11.53
C ILE A 131 -2.89 -4.85 -12.63
N ALA A 132 -2.32 -4.93 -13.83
CA ALA A 132 -2.80 -4.17 -14.99
C ALA A 132 -4.28 -4.48 -15.29
N GLU A 133 -4.65 -5.76 -15.25
CA GLU A 133 -6.03 -6.20 -15.43
C GLU A 133 -6.93 -5.77 -14.26
N THR A 134 -6.46 -5.93 -13.02
CA THR A 134 -7.16 -5.52 -11.79
C THR A 134 -7.56 -4.05 -11.84
N LEU A 135 -6.61 -3.21 -12.26
CA LEU A 135 -6.72 -1.76 -12.26
C LEU A 135 -7.23 -1.18 -13.59
N GLU A 136 -7.42 -2.00 -14.62
CA GLU A 136 -7.77 -1.59 -15.98
C GLU A 136 -6.84 -0.50 -16.55
N ILE A 137 -5.53 -0.75 -16.45
CA ILE A 137 -4.49 0.15 -16.96
C ILE A 137 -3.42 -0.61 -17.76
N PRO A 138 -2.63 0.07 -18.62
CA PRO A 138 -1.51 -0.58 -19.30
C PRO A 138 -0.44 -1.10 -18.32
N VAL A 139 0.19 -2.23 -18.66
CA VAL A 139 1.31 -2.81 -17.87
C VAL A 139 2.46 -1.82 -17.70
N GLY A 140 2.77 -1.00 -18.72
CA GLY A 140 3.77 0.08 -18.60
C GLY A 140 3.40 1.14 -17.55
N THR A 141 2.10 1.39 -17.34
CA THR A 141 1.60 2.27 -16.28
C THR A 141 1.81 1.64 -14.90
N VAL A 142 1.61 0.31 -14.76
CA VAL A 142 1.94 -0.43 -13.53
C VAL A 142 3.43 -0.28 -13.21
N MET A 143 4.30 -0.55 -14.19
CA MET A 143 5.75 -0.44 -14.02
C MET A 143 6.18 0.97 -13.59
N SER A 144 5.69 2.00 -14.28
CA SER A 144 6.03 3.39 -13.93
C SER A 144 5.49 3.82 -12.56
N ARG A 145 4.31 3.33 -12.13
CA ARG A 145 3.79 3.56 -10.77
C ARG A 145 4.66 2.88 -9.71
N VAL A 146 5.07 1.63 -9.93
CA VAL A 146 5.96 0.90 -9.00
C VAL A 146 7.33 1.58 -8.92
N ALA A 147 7.91 1.98 -10.05
CA ALA A 147 9.21 2.66 -10.07
C ALA A 147 9.17 3.99 -9.30
N ARG A 148 8.11 4.79 -9.48
CA ARG A 148 7.93 6.04 -8.71
C ARG A 148 7.73 5.77 -7.22
N ALA A 149 6.89 4.81 -6.86
CA ALA A 149 6.67 4.44 -5.46
C ALA A 149 7.97 4.01 -4.78
N ARG A 150 8.77 3.17 -5.44
CA ARG A 150 10.09 2.74 -4.93
C ARG A 150 11.05 3.90 -4.74
N ARG A 151 11.07 4.88 -5.65
CA ARG A 151 11.89 6.09 -5.50
C ARG A 151 11.46 6.90 -4.29
N THR A 152 10.17 7.17 -4.14
CA THR A 152 9.66 7.91 -2.97
C THR A 152 9.98 7.20 -1.67
N LEU A 153 9.86 5.87 -1.60
CA LEU A 153 10.25 5.12 -0.40
C LEU A 153 11.76 5.10 -0.18
N ALA A 154 12.56 5.03 -1.24
CA ALA A 154 14.03 5.11 -1.13
C ALA A 154 14.48 6.43 -0.52
N ASP A 155 13.84 7.54 -0.92
CA ASP A 155 14.12 8.88 -0.38
C ASP A 155 13.76 8.99 1.12
N GLN A 156 12.86 8.13 1.63
CA GLN A 156 12.52 8.07 3.07
C GLN A 156 13.49 7.20 3.88
N PHE A 157 14.21 6.28 3.22
CA PHE A 157 15.08 5.30 3.89
C PHE A 157 16.44 5.15 3.17
N PRO A 158 17.25 6.23 3.05
CA PRO A 158 18.49 6.23 2.27
C PRO A 158 19.49 5.15 2.74
N ASP A 159 19.69 5.00 4.05
CA ASP A 159 20.69 4.07 4.62
C ASP A 159 20.29 2.58 4.53
N ALA A 160 19.00 2.29 4.35
CA ALA A 160 18.49 0.92 4.32
C ALA A 160 18.76 0.23 2.98
N LEU A 161 18.90 0.99 1.89
CA LEU A 161 19.18 0.47 0.55
C LEU A 161 20.68 0.31 0.27
N ASP A 162 21.52 1.15 0.88
CA ASP A 162 22.99 1.05 0.78
C ASP A 162 23.52 -0.26 1.43
N ASN A 163 22.91 -0.70 2.53
CA ASN A 163 23.27 -1.95 3.20
C ASN A 163 22.83 -3.23 2.44
N ALA A 164 21.81 -3.15 1.58
CA ALA A 164 21.40 -4.27 0.73
C ALA A 164 22.41 -4.52 -0.40
N GLY A 165 23.05 -3.46 -0.91
CA GLY A 165 24.14 -3.55 -1.89
C GLY A 165 25.44 -4.11 -1.30
N ALA A 166 25.79 -3.72 -0.07
CA ALA A 166 27.01 -4.17 0.60
C ALA A 166 27.03 -5.68 0.92
N ARG A 167 25.86 -6.29 1.16
CA ARG A 167 25.74 -7.72 1.46
C ARG A 167 25.88 -8.64 0.23
N ASN A 168 25.77 -8.11 -0.98
CA ASN A 168 25.83 -8.90 -2.20
C ASN A 168 27.24 -8.97 -2.83
N ASN A 169 28.23 -8.29 -2.24
CA ASN A 169 29.59 -8.17 -2.78
C ASN A 169 30.67 -8.90 -1.95
N GLY A 170 30.26 -9.72 -0.97
CA GLY A 170 31.16 -10.41 -0.02
C GLY A 170 31.41 -11.90 -0.26
N GLY A 171 31.07 -12.44 -1.43
CA GLY A 171 31.17 -13.87 -1.73
C GLY A 171 32.00 -14.15 -2.98
N GLY A 172 33.31 -13.94 -2.93
CA GLY A 172 34.15 -14.14 -4.09
C GLY A 172 35.66 -13.97 -3.86
N ASP A 173 36.20 -14.47 -2.76
CA ASP A 173 37.63 -14.78 -2.70
C ASP A 173 37.86 -15.93 -1.71
N HIS A 174 38.97 -16.66 -1.86
CA HIS A 174 39.38 -17.95 -1.28
C HIS A 174 39.25 -19.13 -2.26
N GLY A 175 39.95 -18.98 -3.40
CA GLY A 175 40.68 -20.08 -4.00
C GLY A 175 42.15 -20.08 -3.56
N LEU A 176 42.69 -21.29 -3.41
CA LEU A 176 44.12 -21.68 -3.55
C LEU A 176 45.05 -21.57 -2.32
N HIS A 177 45.10 -22.65 -1.53
CA HIS A 177 46.29 -23.54 -1.49
C HIS A 177 45.94 -24.93 -0.96
#